data_AF-R7SKR5-F1
#
_entry.id   AF-R7SKR5-F1
#
_cell.length_a   1.000
_cell.length_b   1.000
_cell.length_c   1.000
_cell.angle_alpha   90.00
_cell.angle_beta   90.00
_cell.angle_gamma   90.00
#
_symmetry.space_group_name_H-M   'P 1'
#
loop_
_entity.id
_entity.type
_entity.pdbx_description
1 polymer ?
#
loop_
_entity_poly.entity_id
_entity_poly.type
_entity_poly.pdbx_seq_one_letter_code
_entity_poly.pdbx_strand_id
1 'polypeptide(L)'
;RSLRAFKVPGPDGIPNEVYTHCDVTLTPILGRLFRATFDLKYYPDAWKISDTVVLRKPGKTDYTTAKSYRPIALLDCMSKIL
;
A
#
# COMPACT_ATOMS: atom_id res chain seq x y z
N ARG A 1 -2.95 3.25 -11.78
CA ARG A 1 -3.35 4.33 -10.85
C ARG A 1 -2.07 5.05 -10.42
N SER A 2 -1.97 6.38 -10.44
CA SER A 2 -0.73 7.07 -10.07
C SER A 2 -0.53 7.11 -8.55
N LEU A 3 0.71 6.88 -8.09
CA LEU A 3 1.10 7.05 -6.69
C LEU A 3 1.15 8.54 -6.36
N ARG A 4 0.44 8.96 -5.30
CA ARG A 4 0.43 10.36 -4.86
C ARG A 4 1.54 10.60 -3.84
N ALA A 5 2.30 11.68 -4.00
CA ALA A 5 3.30 12.09 -3.01
C ALA A 5 2.68 12.36 -1.62
N PHE A 6 3.53 12.29 -0.61
CA PHE A 6 3.27 12.58 0.80
C PHE A 6 2.17 11.71 1.41
N LYS A 7 2.02 10.48 0.89
CA LYS A 7 1.19 9.45 1.51
C LYS A 7 2.01 8.68 2.52
N VAL A 8 1.36 8.29 3.60
CA VAL A 8 1.95 7.42 4.61
C VAL A 8 2.38 6.12 3.93
N PRO A 9 3.63 5.65 4.15
CA PRO A 9 4.11 4.40 3.58
C PRO A 9 3.38 3.20 4.19
N GLY A 10 3.59 2.02 3.59
CA GLY A 10 3.19 0.76 4.22
C GLY A 10 4.18 0.34 5.31
N PRO A 11 4.02 -0.89 5.83
CA PRO A 11 4.95 -1.49 6.80
C PRO A 11 6.43 -1.42 6.42
N ASP A 12 6.76 -1.43 5.13
CA ASP A 12 8.14 -1.30 4.63
C ASP A 12 8.78 0.07 4.87
N GLY A 13 7.98 1.09 5.21
CA GLY A 13 8.43 2.46 5.43
C GLY A 13 8.89 3.18 4.15
N ILE A 14 8.74 2.60 2.96
CA ILE A 14 9.22 3.18 1.70
C ILE A 14 8.15 4.14 1.14
N PRO A 15 8.45 5.45 1.03
CA PRO A 15 7.48 6.43 0.55
C PRO A 15 7.29 6.31 -0.96
N ASN A 16 6.13 6.77 -1.45
CA ASN A 16 5.76 6.76 -2.87
C ASN A 16 6.81 7.46 -3.75
N GLU A 17 7.45 8.49 -3.19
CA GLU A 17 8.45 9.34 -3.79
C GLU A 17 9.66 8.57 -4.32
N VAL A 18 10.07 7.51 -3.62
CA VAL A 18 11.16 6.64 -4.09
C VAL A 18 10.78 6.00 -5.43
N TYR A 19 9.56 5.50 -5.54
CA TYR A 19 9.07 4.84 -6.76
C TYR A 19 8.84 5.83 -7.89
N THR A 20 8.41 7.06 -7.60
CA THR A 20 8.16 8.07 -8.62
C THR A 20 9.41 8.81 -9.08
N HIS A 21 10.42 8.97 -8.22
CA HIS A 21 11.67 9.68 -8.56
C HIS A 21 12.76 8.75 -9.09
N CYS A 22 12.72 7.46 -8.74
CA CYS A 22 13.68 6.45 -9.19
C CYS A 22 13.05 5.48 -10.22
N ASP A 23 11.99 5.89 -10.91
CA ASP A 23 11.23 5.04 -11.82
C ASP A 23 12.11 4.43 -12.93
N VAL A 24 12.96 5.23 -13.57
CA VAL A 24 13.89 4.78 -14.62
C VAL A 24 14.77 3.62 -14.14
N THR A 25 15.25 3.68 -12.89
CA THR A 25 16.09 2.64 -12.29
C THR A 25 15.28 1.44 -11.84
N LEU A 26 14.11 1.67 -11.23
CA LEU A 26 13.32 0.63 -10.58
C LEU A 26 12.46 -0.15 -11.57
N THR A 27 11.89 0.48 -12.60
CA THR A 27 10.99 -0.17 -13.57
C THR A 27 11.55 -1.47 -14.19
N PRO A 28 12.80 -1.56 -14.68
CA PRO A 28 13.31 -2.82 -15.24
C PRO A 28 13.51 -3.93 -14.19
N ILE A 29 13.67 -3.58 -12.92
CA ILE A 29 13.81 -4.52 -11.81
C ILE A 29 12.42 -5.00 -11.37
N LEU A 30 11.52 -4.05 -11.08
CA LEU A 30 10.15 -4.31 -10.66
C LEU A 30 9.37 -5.06 -11.73
N GLY A 31 9.53 -4.73 -13.01
CA GLY A 31 8.86 -5.44 -14.10
C GLY A 31 9.21 -6.92 -14.17
N ARG A 32 10.48 -7.29 -13.91
CA ARG A 32 10.89 -8.71 -13.84
C ARG A 32 10.31 -9.40 -12.61
N LEU A 33 10.37 -8.74 -11.45
CA LEU A 33 9.83 -9.28 -10.20
C LEU A 33 8.31 -9.51 -10.29
N PHE A 34 7.57 -8.54 -10.82
CA PHE A 34 6.13 -8.60 -11.00
C PHE A 34 5.72 -9.69 -11.99
N ARG A 35 6.45 -9.86 -13.09
CA ARG A 35 6.22 -10.97 -14.01
C ARG A 35 6.41 -12.33 -13.32
N ALA A 36 7.45 -12.47 -12.51
CA ALA A 36 7.70 -13.71 -11.76
C ALA A 36 6.53 -14.07 -10.82
N THR A 37 5.84 -13.09 -10.22
CA THR A 37 4.63 -13.35 -9.42
C THR A 37 3.54 -14.08 -10.22
N PHE A 38 3.35 -13.72 -11.49
CA PHE A 38 2.36 -14.38 -12.36
C PHE A 38 2.84 -15.71 -12.92
N ASP A 39 4.12 -15.81 -13.29
CA ASP A 39 4.70 -17.03 -13.88
C ASP A 39 4.79 -18.15 -12.83
N LEU A 40 5.25 -17.81 -11.62
CA LEU A 40 5.43 -18.75 -10.52
C LEU A 40 4.15 -18.98 -9.71
N LYS A 41 3.07 -18.25 -10.01
CA LYS A 41 1.82 -18.22 -9.21
C LYS A 41 2.09 -17.95 -7.73
N TYR A 42 3.08 -17.11 -7.44
CA TYR A 42 3.52 -16.80 -6.09
C TYR A 42 3.42 -15.31 -5.81
N TYR A 43 2.54 -14.94 -4.88
CA TYR A 43 2.44 -13.59 -4.35
C TYR A 43 3.21 -13.49 -3.03
N PRO A 44 4.24 -12.62 -2.93
CA PRO A 44 5.06 -12.49 -1.72
C PRO A 44 4.23 -12.20 -0.47
N ASP A 45 4.55 -12.88 0.64
CA ASP A 45 3.79 -12.72 1.88
C ASP A 45 3.92 -11.32 2.48
N ALA A 46 5.10 -10.69 2.35
CA ALA A 46 5.32 -9.30 2.76
C ALA A 46 4.29 -8.34 2.12
N TRP A 47 3.93 -8.56 0.86
CA TRP A 47 2.99 -7.70 0.13
C TRP A 47 1.53 -7.86 0.57
N LYS A 48 1.22 -8.90 1.36
CA LYS A 48 -0.11 -9.15 1.94
C LYS A 48 -0.28 -8.46 3.29
N ILE A 49 0.81 -7.94 3.87
CA ILE A 49 0.81 -7.29 5.18
C ILE A 49 0.41 -5.82 5.00
N SER A 50 -0.38 -5.31 5.95
CA SER A 50 -0.73 -3.89 6.00
C SER A 50 -0.90 -3.44 7.44
N ASP A 51 -0.54 -2.18 7.70
CA ASP A 51 -0.89 -1.53 8.95
C ASP A 51 -2.31 -0.97 8.85
N THR A 52 -3.20 -1.36 9.75
CA THR A 52 -4.58 -0.86 9.75
C THR A 52 -4.77 0.20 10.82
N VAL A 53 -4.95 1.44 10.38
CA VAL A 53 -5.30 2.56 11.27
C VAL A 53 -6.81 2.74 11.28
N VAL A 54 -7.40 2.74 12.47
CA VAL A 54 -8.85 2.91 12.65
C VAL A 54 -9.17 4.36 12.99
N LEU A 55 -9.77 5.08 12.05
CA LEU A 55 -10.12 6.49 12.22
C LEU A 55 -11.59 6.67 12.58
N ARG A 56 -11.89 7.63 13.45
CA ARG A 56 -13.26 8.10 13.73
C ARG A 56 -13.87 8.77 12.50
N LYS A 57 -15.13 8.45 12.19
CA LYS A 57 -15.91 9.17 11.16
C LYS A 57 -16.50 10.44 11.75
N PRO A 58 -16.33 11.62 11.15
CA PRO A 58 -16.92 12.86 11.66
C PRO A 58 -18.46 12.79 11.68
N GLY A 59 -19.08 13.53 12.61
CA GLY A 59 -20.54 13.67 12.69
C GLY A 59 -21.30 12.45 13.21
N LYS A 60 -20.62 11.49 13.85
CA LYS A 60 -21.28 10.36 14.52
C LYS A 60 -21.63 10.68 15.96
N THR A 61 -22.84 10.30 16.36
CA THR A 61 -23.40 10.55 17.70
C THR A 61 -23.01 9.49 18.72
N ASP A 62 -22.70 8.26 18.25
CA ASP A 62 -22.32 7.14 19.11
C ASP A 62 -21.08 6.43 18.55
N TYR A 63 -20.01 6.42 19.33
CA TYR A 63 -18.72 5.81 18.99
C TYR A 63 -18.44 4.48 19.72
N THR A 64 -19.47 3.89 20.34
CA THR A 64 -19.41 2.52 20.85
C THR A 64 -19.62 1.49 19.74
N THR A 65 -20.19 1.91 18.59
CA THR A 65 -20.43 1.04 17.44
C THR A 65 -19.32 1.10 16.38
N ALA A 66 -19.01 -0.05 15.78
CA ALA A 66 -17.99 -0.15 14.72
C ALA A 66 -18.32 0.72 13.49
N LYS A 67 -19.61 0.97 13.20
CA LYS A 67 -20.07 1.78 12.06
C LYS A 67 -19.58 3.23 12.14
N SER A 68 -19.24 3.71 13.33
CA SER A 68 -18.71 5.07 13.57
C SER A 68 -17.21 5.22 13.29
N TYR A 69 -16.54 4.15 12.87
CA TYR A 69 -15.14 4.16 12.48
C TYR A 69 -14.96 3.77 11.01
N ARG A 70 -13.81 4.11 10.45
CA ARG A 70 -13.33 3.67 9.15
C ARG A 70 -11.92 3.08 9.31
N PRO A 71 -11.73 1.77 9.10
CA PRO A 71 -10.39 1.22 8.99
C PRO A 71 -9.74 1.72 7.69
N ILE A 72 -8.46 2.03 7.74
CA ILE A 72 -7.63 2.36 6.58
C ILE A 72 -6.43 1.42 6.62
N ALA A 73 -6.35 0.53 5.63
CA ALA A 73 -5.20 -0.34 5.44
C ALA A 73 -4.09 0.41 4.67
N LEU A 74 -2.92 0.47 5.26
CA LEU A 74 -1.70 1.01 4.68
C LEU A 74 -0.87 -0.16 4.16
N LEU A 75 -1.00 -0.42 2.86
CA LEU A 75 -0.22 -1.43 2.16
C LEU A 75 1.14 -0.87 1.71
N ASP A 76 2.13 -1.73 1.53
CA ASP A 76 3.38 -1.37 0.86
C ASP A 76 3.13 -0.84 -0.56
N CYS A 77 4.05 -0.06 -1.09
CA CYS A 77 3.89 0.50 -2.43
C CYS A 77 3.98 -0.60 -3.51
N MET A 78 4.82 -1.61 -3.28
CA MET A 78 5.00 -2.75 -4.19
C MET A 78 3.68 -3.44 -4.54
N SER A 79 2.83 -3.70 -3.54
CA SER A 79 1.51 -4.32 -3.72
C SER A 79 0.47 -3.40 -4.37
N LYS A 80 0.68 -2.09 -4.34
CA LYS A 80 -0.19 -1.10 -5.01
C LYS A 80 0.19 -0.88 -6.47
N ILE A 81 1.46 -1.11 -6.83
CA ILE A 81 1.99 -0.92 -8.18
C ILE A 81 1.72 -2.16 -9.05
N LEU A 82 1.92 -3.37 -8.49
CA LEU A 82 1.59 -4.63 -9.16
C LEU A 82 0.12 -4.67 -9.62
#